data_AF-A0A1V6FZS5-F1
#
_entry.id   AF-A0A1V6FZS5-F1
#
_cell.length_a   1.000
_cell.length_b   1.000
_cell.length_c   1.000
_cell.angle_alpha   90.00
_cell.angle_beta   90.00
_cell.angle_gamma   90.00
#
_symmetry.space_group_name_H-M   'P 1'
#
loop_
_entity.id
_entity.type
_entity.pdbx_description
1 polymer ?
#
loop_
_entity_poly.entity_id
_entity_poly.type
_entity_poly.pdbx_seq_one_letter_code
_entity_poly.pdbx_strand_id
1 'polypeptide(L)'
;MEVFTRDSTVKIPIDEAKKCIRGACHYCFDLTSEFSDISVGSALLNEPWEEAREWNQVIARTALGLELMELARKKRLLQFREVPEGNLENLKTAAMHKKRTAIRNLKLRTHSDDDLIYLDRADPVFRALIGGG
;
A
#
# COMPACT_ATOMS: atom_id res chain seq x y z
N MET A 1 7.33 -9.35 12.82
CA MET A 1 5.95 -9.79 12.63
C MET A 1 5.58 -10.71 13.77
N GLU A 2 4.38 -10.59 14.31
CA GLU A 2 3.88 -11.48 15.37
C GLU A 2 2.88 -12.47 14.79
N VAL A 3 3.00 -13.74 15.19
CA VAL A 3 2.09 -14.83 14.82
C VAL A 3 1.44 -15.34 16.10
N PHE A 4 0.13 -15.19 16.20
CA PHE A 4 -0.64 -15.65 17.36
C PHE A 4 -1.09 -17.10 17.12
N THR A 5 -0.64 -18.00 17.99
CA THR A 5 -1.08 -19.40 18.04
C THR A 5 -2.04 -19.60 19.20
N ARG A 6 -2.59 -20.80 19.38
CA ARG A 6 -3.46 -21.10 20.51
C ARG A 6 -2.77 -20.87 21.87
N ASP A 7 -1.49 -21.23 21.94
CA ASP A 7 -0.78 -21.33 23.22
C ASP A 7 0.28 -20.24 23.40
N SER A 8 0.65 -19.52 22.33
CA SER A 8 1.74 -18.54 22.38
C SER A 8 1.74 -17.54 21.22
N THR A 9 2.50 -16.46 21.39
CA THR A 9 2.84 -15.51 20.32
C THR A 9 4.27 -15.75 19.87
N VAL A 10 4.47 -15.97 18.58
CA VAL A 10 5.79 -16.17 17.95
C VAL A 10 6.19 -14.91 17.21
N LYS A 11 7.41 -14.41 17.46
CA LYS A 11 7.97 -13.26 16.74
C LYS A 11 8.88 -13.74 15.60
N ILE A 12 8.51 -13.40 14.37
CA ILE A 12 9.29 -13.70 13.16
C ILE A 12 9.86 -12.39 12.59
N PRO A 13 11.19 -12.29 12.37
CA PRO A 13 11.78 -11.15 11.69
C PRO A 13 11.17 -10.94 10.30
N ILE A 14 10.86 -9.69 9.94
CA ILE A 14 10.22 -9.41 8.65
C ILE A 14 11.10 -9.81 7.46
N ASP A 15 12.42 -9.71 7.61
CA ASP A 15 13.36 -10.09 6.55
C ASP A 15 13.40 -11.60 6.29
N GLU A 16 13.00 -12.41 7.26
CA GLU A 16 12.79 -13.84 7.04
C GLU A 16 11.53 -14.08 6.21
N ALA A 17 10.41 -13.44 6.58
CA ALA A 17 9.16 -13.55 5.83
C ALA A 17 9.27 -13.04 4.38
N LYS A 18 10.09 -12.00 4.14
CA LYS A 18 10.35 -11.47 2.80
C LYS A 18 10.95 -12.49 1.83
N LYS A 19 11.65 -13.53 2.32
CA LYS A 19 12.20 -14.61 1.49
C LYS A 19 11.11 -15.45 0.81
N CYS A 20 9.89 -15.42 1.36
CA CYS A 20 8.74 -16.15 0.84
C CYS A 20 7.88 -15.33 -0.14
N ILE A 21 8.31 -14.11 -0.51
CA ILE A 21 7.56 -13.28 -1.46
C ILE A 21 7.48 -13.98 -2.82
N ARG A 22 6.27 -14.10 -3.36
CA ARG A 22 6.04 -14.63 -4.71
C ARG A 22 6.74 -13.73 -5.73
N GLY A 23 7.52 -14.32 -6.63
CA GLY A 23 8.34 -13.59 -7.62
C GLY A 23 7.58 -12.50 -8.40
N ALA A 24 6.33 -12.76 -8.79
CA ALA A 24 5.49 -11.79 -9.49
C ALA A 24 5.24 -10.49 -8.70
N CYS A 25 5.23 -10.54 -7.36
CA CYS A 25 4.98 -9.38 -6.51
C CYS A 25 6.10 -8.33 -6.60
N HIS A 26 7.31 -8.72 -7.02
CA HIS A 26 8.42 -7.79 -7.23
C HIS A 26 8.23 -6.85 -8.41
N TYR A 27 7.27 -7.14 -9.29
CA TYR A 27 6.97 -6.33 -10.47
C TYR A 27 5.72 -5.48 -10.30
N CYS A 28 4.90 -5.70 -9.25
CA CYS A 28 3.66 -4.95 -9.02
C CYS A 28 3.96 -3.55 -8.48
N PHE A 29 3.43 -2.52 -9.13
CA PHE A 29 3.64 -1.11 -8.76
C PHE A 29 2.61 -0.57 -7.74
N ASP A 30 1.46 -1.23 -7.62
CA ASP A 30 0.32 -0.71 -6.84
C ASP A 30 0.43 -1.14 -5.37
N LEU A 31 0.54 -0.17 -4.46
CA LEU A 31 0.58 -0.40 -3.02
C LEU A 31 -0.81 -0.30 -2.38
N THR A 32 -1.66 0.60 -2.87
CA THR A 32 -2.83 1.08 -2.14
C THR A 32 -4.13 0.71 -2.83
N SER A 33 -4.12 -0.22 -3.78
CA SER A 33 -5.29 -0.59 -4.60
C SER A 33 -5.84 0.64 -5.31
N GLU A 34 -5.02 1.24 -6.17
CA GLU A 34 -5.26 2.56 -6.79
C GLU A 34 -6.52 2.62 -7.65
N PHE A 35 -7.03 1.46 -8.08
CA PHE A 35 -8.19 1.32 -8.95
C PHE A 35 -9.48 0.93 -8.22
N SER A 36 -9.48 0.85 -6.89
CA SER A 36 -10.70 0.50 -6.13
C SER A 36 -11.56 1.73 -5.80
N ASP A 37 -12.86 1.55 -5.61
CA ASP A 37 -13.73 2.63 -5.09
C ASP A 37 -13.31 3.04 -3.67
N ILE A 38 -12.98 2.04 -2.85
CA ILE A 38 -12.51 2.17 -1.48
C ILE A 38 -11.28 1.28 -1.32
N SER A 39 -10.20 1.81 -0.75
CA SER A 39 -9.01 1.06 -0.38
C SER A 39 -8.90 1.02 1.14
N VAL A 40 -8.57 -0.14 1.70
CA VAL A 40 -8.45 -0.35 3.14
C VAL A 40 -7.11 -1.01 3.45
N GLY A 41 -6.40 -0.49 4.44
CA GLY A 41 -5.15 -1.06 4.94
C GLY A 41 -4.95 -0.80 6.43
N SER A 42 -3.86 -1.32 7.00
CA SER A 42 -3.47 -0.99 8.37
C SER A 42 -3.39 0.53 8.56
N ALA A 43 -3.80 1.02 9.72
CA ALA A 43 -3.87 2.45 9.99
C ALA A 43 -2.51 3.17 10.07
N LEU A 44 -1.38 2.42 10.07
CA LEU A 44 -0.02 2.98 10.15
C LEU A 44 0.15 3.99 11.30
N LEU A 45 -0.51 3.68 12.41
CA LEU A 45 -0.49 4.45 13.64
C LEU A 45 0.87 4.32 14.34
N ASN A 46 1.32 5.39 15.00
CA ASN A 46 2.54 5.41 15.83
C ASN A 46 2.25 4.99 17.28
N GLU A 47 1.00 4.67 17.57
CA GLU A 47 0.47 4.15 18.82
C GLU A 47 0.90 2.70 19.07
N PRO A 48 0.81 2.20 20.32
CA PRO A 48 1.04 0.80 20.63
C PRO A 48 0.23 -0.15 19.72
N TRP A 49 0.81 -1.31 19.41
CA TRP A 49 0.24 -2.26 18.46
C TRP A 49 -1.20 -2.67 18.80
N GLU A 50 -1.49 -2.83 20.09
CA GLU A 50 -2.80 -3.19 20.63
C GLU A 50 -3.90 -2.21 20.26
N GLU A 51 -3.56 -0.92 20.13
CA GLU A 51 -4.48 0.10 19.65
C GLU A 51 -4.43 0.20 18.12
N ALA A 52 -3.22 0.23 17.55
CA ALA A 52 -3.01 0.41 16.12
C ALA A 52 -3.73 -0.65 15.26
N ARG A 53 -3.79 -1.90 15.75
CA ARG A 53 -4.43 -3.03 15.05
C ARG A 53 -5.95 -2.94 14.96
N GLU A 54 -6.58 -2.16 15.84
CA GLU A 54 -8.04 -2.00 15.88
C GLU A 54 -8.52 -0.97 14.84
N TRP A 55 -7.59 -0.28 14.17
CA TRP A 55 -7.89 0.75 13.18
C TRP A 55 -7.42 0.39 11.78
N ASN A 56 -8.13 0.92 10.79
CA ASN A 56 -7.71 0.87 9.40
C ASN A 56 -7.59 2.27 8.81
N GLN A 57 -6.64 2.43 7.90
CA GLN A 57 -6.57 3.58 7.01
C GLN A 57 -7.46 3.28 5.81
N VAL A 58 -8.39 4.20 5.53
CA VAL A 58 -9.32 4.10 4.42
C VAL A 58 -9.06 5.23 3.43
N ILE A 59 -9.08 4.92 2.14
CA ILE A 59 -9.04 5.89 1.04
C ILE A 59 -10.28 5.68 0.18
N ALA A 60 -11.20 6.65 0.17
CA ALA A 60 -12.28 6.69 -0.81
C ALA A 60 -11.78 7.41 -2.06
N ARG A 61 -11.88 6.77 -3.23
CA ARG A 61 -11.30 7.27 -4.49
C ARG A 61 -12.35 7.78 -5.46
N THR A 62 -13.47 7.07 -5.54
CA THR A 62 -14.55 7.38 -6.48
C THR A 62 -15.73 8.02 -5.75
N ALA A 63 -16.64 8.64 -6.52
CA ALA A 63 -17.88 9.18 -5.98
C ALA A 63 -18.69 8.09 -5.27
N LEU A 64 -18.80 6.90 -5.86
CA LEU A 64 -19.46 5.75 -5.26
C LEU A 64 -18.80 5.33 -3.94
N GLY A 65 -17.47 5.25 -3.90
CA GLY A 65 -16.74 4.93 -2.67
C GLY A 65 -17.00 5.93 -1.55
N LEU A 66 -17.05 7.22 -1.88
CA LEU A 66 -17.36 8.28 -0.91
C LEU A 66 -18.81 8.18 -0.41
N GLU A 67 -19.77 7.97 -1.29
CA GLU A 67 -21.19 7.79 -0.93
C GLU A 67 -21.39 6.60 0.01
N LEU A 68 -20.69 5.49 -0.23
CA LEU A 68 -20.73 4.31 0.64
C LEU A 68 -20.15 4.59 2.03
N MET A 69 -19.03 5.31 2.11
CA MET A 69 -18.44 5.69 3.41
C MET A 69 -19.34 6.64 4.19
N GLU A 70 -19.96 7.61 3.51
CA GLU A 70 -20.93 8.53 4.11
C GLU A 70 -22.20 7.81 4.58
N LEU A 71 -22.68 6.84 3.82
CA LEU A 71 -23.82 6.00 4.23
C LEU A 71 -23.47 5.18 5.48
N ALA A 72 -22.27 4.59 5.54
CA ALA A 72 -21.81 3.84 6.71
C ALA A 72 -21.70 4.74 7.95
N ARG A 73 -21.22 5.98 7.78
CA ARG A 73 -21.17 7.02 8.83
C ARG A 73 -22.57 7.39 9.33
N LYS A 74 -23.49 7.70 8.41
CA LYS A 74 -24.88 8.05 8.74
C LYS A 74 -25.61 6.93 9.48
N LYS A 75 -25.36 5.68 9.09
CA LYS A 75 -25.92 4.48 9.74
C LYS A 75 -25.18 4.06 11.01
N ARG A 76 -24.08 4.73 11.38
CA ARG A 76 -23.23 4.41 12.54
C ARG A 76 -22.72 2.97 12.53
N LEU A 77 -22.38 2.46 11.36
CA LEU A 77 -21.87 1.08 11.19
C LEU A 77 -20.38 0.97 11.49
N LEU A 78 -19.64 2.07 11.35
CA LEU A 78 -18.20 2.15 11.58
C LEU A 78 -17.88 3.28 12.54
N GLN A 79 -16.78 3.13 13.25
CA GLN A 79 -16.16 4.22 14.00
C GLN A 79 -15.23 5.00 13.06
N PHE A 80 -15.21 6.32 13.22
CA PHE A 80 -14.39 7.21 12.42
C PHE A 80 -13.48 8.01 13.33
N ARG A 81 -12.25 8.20 12.85
CA ARG A 81 -11.21 8.97 13.53
C ARG A 81 -10.52 9.83 12.47
N GLU A 82 -10.07 11.01 12.86
CA GLU A 82 -9.24 11.85 11.99
C GLU A 82 -7.93 11.14 11.67
N VAL A 83 -7.48 11.27 10.41
CA VAL A 83 -6.21 10.72 9.97
C VAL A 83 -5.08 11.50 10.65
N PRO A 84 -4.15 10.84 11.36
CA PRO A 84 -3.04 11.53 12.02
C PRO A 84 -2.18 12.32 11.03
N GLU A 85 -1.53 13.37 11.54
CA GLU A 85 -0.56 14.13 10.75
C GLU A 85 0.57 13.22 10.24
N GLY A 86 0.98 13.43 9.00
CA GLY A 86 2.06 12.65 8.36
C GLY A 86 1.64 11.29 7.77
N ASN A 87 0.47 10.72 8.14
CA ASN A 87 0.03 9.42 7.60
C ASN A 87 -0.05 9.40 6.06
N LEU A 88 -0.62 10.46 5.48
CA LEU A 88 -0.73 10.59 4.03
C LEU A 88 0.66 10.63 3.35
N GLU A 89 1.61 11.33 3.96
CA GLU A 89 2.96 11.45 3.40
C GLU A 89 3.75 10.14 3.51
N ASN A 90 3.59 9.43 4.64
CA ASN A 90 4.13 8.08 4.82
C ASN A 90 3.58 7.11 3.77
N LEU A 91 2.27 7.15 3.51
CA LEU A 91 1.63 6.34 2.46
C LEU A 91 2.15 6.68 1.08
N LYS A 92 2.28 7.97 0.73
CA LYS A 92 2.86 8.39 -0.54
C LYS A 92 4.28 7.88 -0.69
N THR A 93 5.12 8.04 0.34
CA THR A 93 6.50 7.56 0.36
C THR A 93 6.57 6.05 0.11
N ALA A 94 5.76 5.26 0.83
CA ALA A 94 5.69 3.82 0.65
C ALA A 94 5.22 3.42 -0.76
N ALA A 95 4.21 4.10 -1.31
CA ALA A 95 3.69 3.84 -2.65
C ALA A 95 4.75 4.15 -3.72
N MET A 96 5.49 5.24 -3.55
CA MET A 96 6.60 5.61 -4.43
C MET A 96 7.75 4.61 -4.37
N HIS A 97 8.10 4.08 -3.19
CA HIS A 97 9.09 3.01 -3.06
C HIS A 97 8.68 1.74 -3.80
N LYS A 98 7.40 1.35 -3.73
CA LYS A 98 6.89 0.18 -4.47
C LYS A 98 6.98 0.39 -5.99
N LYS A 99 6.55 1.56 -6.48
CA LYS A 99 6.66 1.94 -7.91
C LYS A 99 8.10 1.92 -8.41
N ARG A 100 9.03 2.53 -7.67
CA ARG A 100 10.48 2.52 -8.00
C ARG A 100 11.04 1.11 -8.07
N THR A 101 10.68 0.26 -7.11
CA THR A 101 11.11 -1.14 -7.07
C THR A 101 10.57 -1.93 -8.27
N ALA A 102 9.30 -1.75 -8.61
CA ALA A 102 8.68 -2.38 -9.77
C ALA A 102 9.38 -1.97 -11.08
N ILE A 103 9.57 -0.67 -11.31
CA ILE A 103 10.27 -0.14 -12.50
C ILE A 103 11.68 -0.72 -12.60
N ARG A 104 12.46 -0.67 -11.50
CA ARG A 104 13.82 -1.23 -11.47
C ARG A 104 13.83 -2.70 -11.86
N ASN A 105 12.93 -3.50 -11.29
CA ASN A 105 12.90 -4.93 -11.55
C ASN A 105 12.41 -5.25 -12.98
N LEU A 106 11.48 -4.46 -13.53
CA LEU A 106 11.04 -4.59 -14.93
C LEU A 106 12.20 -4.33 -15.90
N LYS A 107 12.94 -3.23 -15.71
CA LYS A 107 14.13 -2.91 -16.51
C LYS A 107 15.19 -4.01 -16.44
N LEU A 108 15.44 -4.54 -15.24
CA LEU A 108 16.36 -5.67 -15.05
C LEU A 108 15.87 -6.95 -15.75
N ARG A 109 14.56 -7.17 -15.81
CA ARG A 109 13.95 -8.35 -16.44
C ARG A 109 13.99 -8.28 -17.97
N THR A 110 13.82 -7.09 -18.55
CA THR A 110 13.80 -6.86 -19.99
C THR A 110 15.18 -6.52 -20.57
N HIS A 111 16.15 -6.20 -19.70
CA HIS A 111 17.44 -5.63 -20.09
C HIS A 111 17.30 -4.35 -20.93
N SER A 112 16.23 -3.59 -20.71
CA SER A 112 15.91 -2.37 -21.43
C SER A 112 15.35 -1.31 -20.49
N ASP A 113 15.86 -0.09 -20.60
CA ASP A 113 15.32 1.04 -19.86
C ASP A 113 13.96 1.50 -20.37
N ASP A 114 13.59 1.11 -21.59
CA ASP A 114 12.39 1.56 -22.30
C ASP A 114 11.26 0.54 -22.30
N ASP A 115 11.57 -0.75 -22.10
CA ASP A 115 10.56 -1.81 -22.03
C ASP A 115 10.18 -2.12 -20.57
N LEU A 116 9.01 -1.62 -20.16
CA LEU A 116 8.42 -1.87 -18.84
C LEU A 116 7.28 -2.90 -18.87
N ILE A 117 7.17 -3.67 -19.95
CA ILE A 117 6.23 -4.78 -20.20
C ILE A 117 4.76 -4.34 -20.22
N TYR A 118 4.25 -3.82 -19.12
CA TYR A 118 2.84 -3.47 -18.92
C TYR A 118 2.64 -2.06 -18.36
N LEU A 119 3.71 -1.37 -17.95
CA LEU A 119 3.64 0.03 -17.51
C LEU A 119 3.80 0.96 -18.70
N ASP A 120 2.91 1.94 -18.80
CA ASP A 120 3.04 3.01 -19.78
C ASP A 120 4.12 4.00 -19.32
N ARG A 121 5.19 4.12 -20.11
CA ARG A 121 6.27 5.08 -19.86
C ARG A 121 5.80 6.53 -19.97
N ALA A 122 4.77 6.80 -20.76
CA ALA A 122 4.22 8.14 -20.94
C ALA A 122 3.37 8.59 -19.76
N ASP A 123 2.94 7.67 -18.88
CA ASP A 123 2.25 8.01 -17.64
C ASP A 123 3.07 9.03 -16.83
N PRO A 124 2.47 10.16 -16.38
CA PRO A 124 3.21 11.21 -15.70
C PRO A 124 3.99 10.75 -14.47
N VAL A 125 3.46 9.78 -13.72
CA VAL A 125 4.09 9.25 -12.50
C VAL A 125 5.31 8.40 -12.88
N PHE A 126 5.16 7.50 -13.84
CA PHE A 126 6.27 6.64 -14.27
C PHE A 126 7.34 7.45 -15.01
N ARG A 127 6.95 8.40 -15.86
CA ARG A 127 7.87 9.34 -16.53
C ARG A 127 8.73 10.10 -15.52
N ALA A 128 8.12 10.64 -14.46
CA ALA A 128 8.86 11.35 -13.41
C ALA A 128 9.83 10.43 -12.66
N LEU A 129 9.43 9.18 -12.40
CA LEU A 129 10.28 8.20 -11.71
C LEU A 129 11.45 7.67 -12.54
N ILE A 130 11.30 7.66 -13.86
CA ILE A 130 12.35 7.19 -14.77
C ILE A 130 13.34 8.32 -15.10
N GLY A 131 12.86 9.56 -15.25
CA GLY A 131 13.68 10.72 -15.58
C GLY A 131 14.38 11.40 -14.39
N GLY A 132 13.96 11.11 -13.16
CA GLY A 132 14.56 11.62 -11.93
C GLY A 132 15.63 10.67 -11.37
N GLY A 133 16.82 10.69 -11.97
CA GLY A 133 18.05 10.08 -11.43
C GLY A 133 19.02 11.14 -10.94
#